data_AF-F9G1M7-F1
#
_entry.id   AF-F9G1M7-F1
#
_cell.length_a   1.000
_cell.length_b   1.000
_cell.length_c   1.000
_cell.angle_alpha   90.00
_cell.angle_beta   90.00
_cell.angle_gamma   90.00
#
_symmetry.space_group_name_H-M   'P 1'
#
loop_
_entity.id
_entity.type
_entity.pdbx_description
1 polymer ?
#
loop_
_entity_poly.entity_id
_entity_poly.type
_entity_poly.pdbx_seq_one_letter_code
_entity_poly.pdbx_strand_id
1 'polypeptide(L)'
;PCTAHCSHGLQPLDNGIFNVIKGAYRKELQKLASLTDSAPVDKVNFVRAYTKAREAAMRKEIILSGWRFTGNWPINRHKALTHPEIQPDKEKLLEQFQTPSPPPLHSDDTPKTSRQVREMAKHRSRPTRRNYSKIAKGLEALEMKVAVQNARITDLEEQMAQLRRGKKRKAVPNPNRRFMALAEALATEEALPDSKEAEIEVDVDEKVESVSDQRANVRTLRS
;
A
#
# COMPACT_ATOMS: atom_id res chain seq x y z
N PRO A 1 39.95 -27.09 -6.39
CA PRO A 1 39.54 -25.74 -6.82
C PRO A 1 38.02 -25.65 -6.96
N CYS A 2 37.35 -25.00 -6.01
CA CYS A 2 35.92 -24.69 -6.11
C CYS A 2 35.79 -23.34 -6.82
N THR A 3 35.17 -23.34 -8.01
CA THR A 3 34.89 -22.14 -8.80
C THR A 3 33.79 -21.30 -8.12
N ALA A 4 33.73 -20.00 -8.44
CA ALA A 4 32.95 -18.96 -7.74
C ALA A 4 31.40 -19.11 -7.75
N HIS A 5 30.86 -20.28 -8.11
CA HIS A 5 29.43 -20.58 -8.16
C HIS A 5 29.15 -22.05 -7.78
N CYS A 6 29.76 -22.55 -6.70
CA CYS A 6 29.32 -23.83 -6.15
C CYS A 6 27.83 -23.73 -5.79
N SER A 7 27.01 -24.65 -6.30
CA SER A 7 25.61 -24.78 -5.89
C SER A 7 25.55 -24.82 -4.37
N HIS A 8 24.59 -24.12 -3.76
CA HIS A 8 24.45 -24.04 -2.31
C HIS A 8 24.34 -25.45 -1.71
N GLY A 9 23.79 -26.39 -2.46
CA GLY A 9 23.74 -27.82 -2.15
C GLY A 9 25.09 -28.49 -1.86
N LEU A 10 26.20 -27.95 -2.37
CA LEU A 10 27.56 -28.48 -2.15
C LEU A 10 28.33 -27.77 -1.05
N GLN A 11 27.77 -26.73 -0.42
CA GLN A 11 28.43 -25.98 0.64
C GLN A 11 28.21 -26.68 2.00
N PRO A 12 29.24 -27.35 2.56
CA PRO A 12 29.07 -28.17 3.77
C PRO A 12 28.82 -27.35 5.03
N LEU A 13 29.15 -26.05 5.00
CA LEU A 13 28.87 -25.13 6.10
C LEU A 13 27.39 -24.78 6.16
N ASP A 14 26.82 -24.38 5.02
CA ASP A 14 25.41 -24.00 4.90
C ASP A 14 24.47 -25.18 5.11
N ASN A 15 24.82 -26.35 4.57
CA ASN A 15 24.01 -27.57 4.71
C ASN A 15 24.31 -28.38 5.98
N GLY A 16 25.34 -28.02 6.73
CA GLY A 16 25.75 -28.71 7.94
C GLY A 16 25.70 -27.80 9.15
N ILE A 17 26.87 -27.31 9.55
CA ILE A 17 27.08 -26.70 10.86
C ILE A 17 26.26 -25.43 11.09
N PHE A 18 26.03 -24.60 10.07
CA PHE A 18 25.24 -23.38 10.24
C PHE A 18 23.78 -23.66 10.56
N ASN A 19 23.20 -24.72 10.00
CA ASN A 19 21.84 -25.14 10.35
C ASN A 19 21.75 -25.60 11.81
N VAL A 20 22.76 -26.31 12.30
CA VAL A 20 22.83 -26.75 13.69
C VAL A 20 23.01 -25.56 14.64
N ILE A 21 23.88 -24.60 14.31
CA ILE A 21 24.07 -23.35 15.09
C ILE A 21 22.76 -22.56 15.13
N LYS A 22 22.08 -22.35 14.00
CA LYS A 22 20.78 -21.66 13.94
C LYS A 22 19.75 -22.36 14.84
N GLY A 23 19.70 -23.69 14.81
CA GLY A 23 18.81 -24.48 15.66
C GLY A 23 19.11 -24.35 17.14
N ALA A 24 20.38 -24.50 17.54
CA ALA A 24 20.82 -24.37 18.93
C ALA A 24 20.58 -22.94 19.46
N TYR A 25 20.87 -21.93 18.64
CA TYR A 25 20.64 -20.53 18.98
C TYR A 25 19.16 -20.23 19.22
N ARG A 26 18.25 -20.73 18.36
CA ARG A 26 16.81 -20.59 18.57
C ARG A 26 16.35 -21.22 19.89
N LYS A 27 16.91 -22.37 20.26
CA LYS A 27 16.61 -23.01 21.56
C LYS A 27 17.08 -22.15 22.74
N GLU A 28 18.27 -21.56 22.66
CA GLU A 28 18.75 -20.64 23.71
C GLU A 28 17.88 -19.38 23.80
N LEU A 29 17.42 -18.83 22.67
CA LEU A 29 16.47 -17.72 22.68
C LEU A 29 15.12 -18.09 23.30
N GLN A 30 14.59 -19.28 23.00
CA GLN A 30 13.34 -19.76 23.61
C GLN A 30 13.46 -19.92 25.13
N LYS A 31 14.59 -20.43 25.62
CA LYS A 31 14.86 -20.50 27.08
C LYS A 31 14.91 -19.12 27.72
N LEU A 32 15.58 -18.15 27.08
CA LEU A 32 15.65 -16.78 27.58
C LEU A 32 14.26 -16.12 27.58
N ALA A 33 13.47 -16.31 26.53
CA ALA A 33 12.10 -15.81 26.47
C ALA A 33 11.20 -16.42 27.56
N SER A 34 11.38 -17.70 27.89
CA SER A 34 10.62 -18.34 28.99
C SER A 34 10.99 -17.82 30.38
N LEU A 35 12.17 -17.21 30.54
CA LEU A 35 12.66 -16.67 31.81
C LEU A 35 12.45 -15.15 31.93
N THR A 36 12.16 -14.46 30.84
CA THR A 36 12.05 -12.99 30.79
C THR A 36 10.88 -12.60 29.90
N ASP A 37 9.75 -12.26 30.51
CA ASP A 37 8.46 -12.02 29.84
C ASP A 37 8.39 -10.68 29.06
N SER A 38 9.40 -9.82 29.19
CA SER A 38 9.49 -8.59 28.39
C SER A 38 10.89 -7.99 28.45
N ALA A 39 11.73 -8.30 27.47
CA ALA A 39 12.83 -7.42 27.08
C ALA A 39 13.25 -7.71 25.63
N PRO A 40 13.61 -6.68 24.83
CA PRO A 40 14.32 -6.88 23.59
C PRO A 40 15.60 -7.67 23.85
N VAL A 41 15.94 -8.63 22.98
CA VAL A 41 17.19 -9.39 23.09
C VAL A 41 18.38 -8.43 23.04
N ASP A 42 18.95 -8.12 24.20
CA ASP A 42 20.12 -7.25 24.31
C ASP A 42 21.35 -7.88 23.62
N LYS A 43 22.30 -7.04 23.18
CA LYS A 43 23.57 -7.44 22.55
C LYS A 43 24.33 -8.46 23.42
N VAL A 44 24.27 -8.33 24.74
CA VAL A 44 24.90 -9.29 25.67
C VAL A 44 24.23 -10.66 25.60
N ASN A 45 22.90 -10.70 25.49
CA ASN A 45 22.15 -11.95 25.35
C ASN A 45 22.42 -12.61 23.99
N PHE A 46 22.55 -11.83 22.92
CA PHE A 46 22.99 -12.33 21.62
C PHE A 46 24.35 -13.06 21.72
N VAL A 47 25.36 -12.39 22.28
CA VAL A 47 26.71 -12.97 22.41
C VAL A 47 26.67 -14.24 23.28
N ARG A 48 25.98 -14.19 24.43
CA ARG A 48 25.90 -15.34 25.34
C ARG A 48 25.18 -16.54 24.72
N ALA A 49 24.05 -16.31 24.06
CA ALA A 49 23.30 -17.37 23.39
C ALA A 49 24.07 -17.94 22.18
N TYR A 50 24.78 -17.09 21.43
CA TYR A 50 25.61 -17.54 20.32
C TYR A 50 26.81 -18.37 20.78
N THR A 51 27.50 -17.98 21.86
CA THR A 51 28.61 -18.77 22.44
C THR A 51 28.15 -20.17 22.81
N LYS A 52 27.02 -20.29 23.52
CA LYS A 52 26.43 -21.60 23.88
C LYS A 52 26.02 -22.41 22.64
N ALA A 53 25.39 -21.77 21.67
CA ALA A 53 25.01 -22.42 20.41
C ALA A 53 26.23 -22.94 19.64
N ARG A 54 27.32 -22.17 19.63
CA ARG A 54 28.59 -22.54 19.00
C ARG A 54 29.21 -23.75 19.69
N GLU A 55 29.28 -23.76 21.02
CA GLU A 55 29.82 -24.91 21.79
C GLU A 55 29.03 -26.19 21.52
N ALA A 56 27.70 -26.10 21.47
CA ALA A 56 26.86 -27.27 21.19
C ALA A 56 26.99 -27.79 19.74
N ALA A 57 27.25 -26.90 18.78
CA ALA A 57 27.23 -27.20 17.35
C ALA A 57 28.61 -27.46 16.73
N MET A 58 29.69 -26.86 17.26
CA MET A 58 31.08 -27.02 16.78
C MET A 58 31.72 -28.34 17.24
N ARG A 59 30.97 -29.43 17.14
CA ARG A 59 31.48 -30.78 17.41
C ARG A 59 32.02 -31.39 16.13
N LYS A 60 33.11 -32.15 16.26
CA LYS A 60 33.77 -32.86 15.14
C LYS A 60 32.78 -33.69 14.34
N GLU A 61 31.86 -34.39 15.00
CA GLU A 61 30.83 -35.21 14.37
C GLU A 61 29.88 -34.40 13.48
N ILE A 62 29.48 -33.20 13.94
CA ILE A 62 28.57 -32.32 13.20
C ILE A 62 29.29 -31.76 11.96
N ILE A 63 30.54 -31.30 12.13
CA ILE A 63 31.35 -30.83 11.01
C ILE A 63 31.51 -31.93 9.96
N LEU A 64 31.91 -33.14 10.39
CA LEU A 64 32.06 -34.28 9.50
C LEU A 64 30.73 -34.69 8.84
N SER A 65 29.61 -34.57 9.55
CA SER A 65 28.29 -34.86 8.97
C SER A 65 27.94 -33.92 7.81
N GLY A 66 28.25 -32.62 7.92
CA GLY A 66 28.05 -31.64 6.85
C GLY A 66 28.88 -31.97 5.61
N TRP A 67 30.17 -32.29 5.79
CA TRP A 67 31.04 -32.70 4.69
C TRP A 67 30.64 -34.04 4.06
N ARG A 68 30.10 -34.98 4.86
CA ARG A 68 29.54 -36.24 4.37
C ARG A 68 28.25 -36.02 3.60
N PHE A 69 27.43 -35.06 4.01
CA PHE A 69 26.15 -34.76 3.37
C PHE A 69 26.35 -34.22 1.96
N THR A 70 27.26 -33.26 1.79
CA THR A 70 27.58 -32.67 0.48
C THR A 70 28.42 -33.58 -0.42
N GLY A 71 28.87 -34.74 0.09
CA GLY A 71 29.73 -35.66 -0.66
C GLY A 71 31.17 -35.17 -0.83
N ASN A 72 31.59 -34.16 -0.07
CA ASN A 72 32.94 -33.60 -0.15
C ASN A 72 33.96 -34.38 0.71
N TRP A 73 33.55 -34.98 1.83
CA TRP A 73 34.43 -35.84 2.64
C TRP A 73 33.69 -37.01 3.32
N PRO A 74 34.11 -38.27 3.09
CA PRO A 74 35.01 -38.69 2.01
C PRO A 74 34.46 -38.27 0.64
N ILE A 75 35.34 -37.99 -0.32
CA ILE A 75 34.92 -37.52 -1.65
C ILE A 75 34.03 -38.57 -2.31
N ASN A 76 32.77 -38.22 -2.57
CA ASN A 76 31.79 -39.07 -3.22
C ASN A 76 30.98 -38.25 -4.23
N ARG A 77 31.38 -38.36 -5.50
CA ARG A 77 30.75 -37.63 -6.62
C ARG A 77 29.28 -38.03 -6.82
N HIS A 78 28.93 -39.30 -6.62
CA HIS A 78 27.53 -39.73 -6.75
C HIS A 78 26.65 -39.00 -5.76
N LYS A 79 27.08 -38.93 -4.50
CA LYS A 79 26.32 -38.25 -3.44
C LYS A 79 26.15 -36.76 -3.72
N ALA A 80 27.21 -36.09 -4.17
CA ALA A 80 27.16 -34.69 -4.61
C ALA A 80 26.15 -34.50 -5.76
N LEU A 81 26.21 -35.32 -6.81
CA LEU A 81 25.33 -35.23 -7.98
C LEU A 81 23.87 -35.60 -7.69
N THR A 82 23.63 -36.45 -6.68
CA THR A 82 22.27 -36.78 -6.23
C THR A 82 21.65 -35.72 -5.32
N HIS A 83 22.36 -34.64 -4.98
CA HIS A 83 21.79 -33.60 -4.12
C HIS A 83 20.53 -32.99 -4.78
N PRO A 84 19.41 -32.81 -4.05
CA PRO A 84 18.15 -32.30 -4.62
C PRO A 84 18.30 -30.95 -5.35
N GLU A 85 19.22 -30.12 -4.90
CA GLU A 85 19.51 -28.81 -5.51
C GLU A 85 20.37 -28.89 -6.79
N ILE A 86 21.04 -30.03 -7.03
CA ILE A 86 21.82 -30.28 -8.26
C ILE A 86 21.00 -31.05 -9.27
N GLN A 87 20.10 -31.93 -8.81
CA GLN A 87 19.18 -32.61 -9.71
C GLN A 87 18.25 -31.56 -10.33
N PRO A 88 18.22 -31.42 -11.67
CA PRO A 88 17.10 -30.72 -12.28
C PRO A 88 15.82 -31.47 -11.90
N ASP A 89 14.74 -30.76 -11.62
CA ASP A 89 13.41 -31.37 -11.42
C ASP A 89 13.22 -32.40 -12.52
N LYS A 90 13.16 -33.69 -12.17
CA LYS A 90 13.03 -34.78 -13.16
C LYS A 90 11.76 -34.64 -13.99
N GLU A 91 10.79 -33.86 -13.50
CA GLU A 91 9.61 -33.43 -14.22
C GLU A 91 9.94 -32.58 -15.46
N LYS A 92 11.00 -31.75 -15.43
CA LYS A 92 11.43 -30.92 -16.57
C LYS A 92 12.21 -31.66 -17.64
N LEU A 93 12.88 -32.77 -17.33
CA LEU A 93 13.71 -33.49 -18.31
C LEU A 93 12.88 -34.32 -19.30
N LEU A 94 11.69 -34.77 -18.91
CA LEU A 94 10.76 -35.44 -19.83
C LEU A 94 9.99 -34.45 -20.72
N GLU A 95 9.86 -33.19 -20.30
CA GLU A 95 9.30 -32.11 -21.15
C GLU A 95 10.32 -31.54 -22.15
N GLN A 96 11.62 -31.72 -21.94
CA GLN A 96 12.65 -31.03 -22.74
C GLN A 96 12.92 -31.65 -24.13
N PHE A 97 12.42 -32.85 -24.42
CA PHE A 97 12.59 -33.53 -25.72
C PHE A 97 11.31 -33.64 -26.56
N GLN A 98 10.18 -33.14 -26.07
CA GLN A 98 9.03 -32.87 -26.91
C GLN A 98 8.96 -31.36 -27.02
N THR A 99 9.28 -30.78 -28.18
CA THR A 99 8.92 -29.38 -28.43
C THR A 99 7.40 -29.30 -28.34
N PRO A 100 6.81 -28.76 -27.26
CA PRO A 100 5.39 -28.50 -27.28
C PRO A 100 5.28 -27.28 -28.20
N SER A 101 4.38 -27.34 -29.19
CA SER A 101 3.90 -26.10 -29.82
C SER A 101 3.61 -25.13 -28.68
N PRO A 102 4.10 -23.88 -28.73
CA PRO A 102 3.83 -22.92 -27.68
C PRO A 102 2.32 -22.93 -27.45
N PRO A 103 1.84 -23.21 -26.21
CA PRO A 103 0.45 -22.95 -25.91
C PRO A 103 0.21 -21.48 -26.29
N PRO A 104 -0.98 -21.13 -26.82
CA PRO A 104 -1.29 -19.73 -27.06
C PRO A 104 -0.93 -18.99 -25.78
N LEU A 105 -0.09 -17.96 -25.90
CA LEU A 105 0.17 -17.03 -24.82
C LEU A 105 -1.19 -16.49 -24.40
N HIS A 106 -1.84 -17.17 -23.46
CA HIS A 106 -2.91 -16.60 -22.70
C HIS A 106 -2.22 -15.48 -21.95
N SER A 107 -2.47 -14.27 -22.44
CA SER A 107 -2.13 -12.98 -21.88
C SER A 107 -1.69 -13.10 -20.42
N ASP A 108 -0.51 -12.55 -20.09
CA ASP A 108 -0.07 -12.27 -18.71
C ASP A 108 -1.00 -11.24 -18.03
N ASP A 109 -2.32 -11.39 -18.22
CA ASP A 109 -3.35 -10.62 -17.57
C ASP A 109 -3.43 -11.10 -16.13
N THR A 110 -2.62 -10.43 -15.32
CA THR A 110 -2.80 -10.40 -13.88
C THR A 110 -4.25 -10.01 -13.61
N PRO A 111 -5.01 -10.82 -12.84
CA PRO A 111 -6.42 -10.56 -12.61
C PRO A 111 -6.59 -9.22 -11.90
N LYS A 112 -7.37 -8.33 -12.52
CA LYS A 112 -7.61 -6.96 -12.00
C LYS A 112 -8.83 -6.89 -11.09
N THR A 113 -9.67 -7.93 -11.10
CA THR A 113 -10.94 -7.96 -10.37
C THR A 113 -11.12 -9.26 -9.61
N SER A 114 -11.75 -9.16 -8.44
CA SER A 114 -12.14 -10.31 -7.61
C SER A 114 -12.92 -11.39 -8.37
N ARG A 115 -13.78 -11.01 -9.32
CA ARG A 115 -14.55 -11.90 -10.20
C ARG A 115 -13.65 -12.79 -11.06
N GLN A 116 -12.62 -12.21 -11.68
CA GLN A 116 -11.66 -12.95 -12.51
C GLN A 116 -10.91 -14.00 -11.68
N VAL A 117 -10.52 -13.63 -10.45
CA VAL A 117 -9.88 -14.57 -9.50
C VAL A 117 -10.81 -15.74 -9.15
N ARG A 118 -12.10 -15.49 -8.93
CA ARG A 118 -13.10 -16.55 -8.66
C ARG A 118 -13.32 -17.45 -9.87
N GLU A 119 -13.33 -16.90 -11.07
CA GLU A 119 -13.47 -17.63 -12.34
C GLU A 119 -12.29 -18.56 -12.60
N MET A 120 -11.06 -18.08 -12.41
CA MET A 120 -9.85 -18.91 -12.50
C MET A 120 -9.83 -20.09 -11.51
N ALA A 121 -10.53 -19.96 -10.38
CA ALA A 121 -10.58 -20.98 -9.34
C ALA A 121 -11.67 -22.04 -9.56
N LYS A 122 -12.59 -21.84 -10.52
CA LYS A 122 -13.79 -22.66 -10.71
C LYS A 122 -13.50 -24.14 -10.99
N HIS A 123 -12.42 -24.42 -11.72
CA HIS A 123 -12.02 -25.77 -12.14
C HIS A 123 -10.75 -26.27 -11.43
N ARG A 124 -10.39 -25.68 -10.29
CA ARG A 124 -9.16 -26.03 -9.54
C ARG A 124 -9.47 -26.89 -8.32
N SER A 125 -8.44 -27.55 -7.79
CA SER A 125 -8.55 -28.40 -6.60
C SER A 125 -9.03 -27.61 -5.37
N ARG A 126 -9.60 -28.32 -4.38
CA ARG A 126 -10.14 -27.72 -3.15
C ARG A 126 -9.12 -26.85 -2.38
N PRO A 127 -7.85 -27.28 -2.20
CA PRO A 127 -6.83 -26.44 -1.56
C PRO A 127 -6.53 -25.17 -2.37
N THR A 128 -6.40 -25.29 -3.69
CA THR A 128 -6.16 -24.16 -4.58
C THR A 128 -7.32 -23.17 -4.54
N ARG A 129 -8.57 -23.63 -4.64
CA ARG A 129 -9.77 -22.77 -4.56
C ARG A 129 -9.84 -21.97 -3.25
N ARG A 130 -9.41 -22.55 -2.12
CA ARG A 130 -9.31 -21.83 -0.84
C ARG A 130 -8.31 -20.67 -0.91
N ASN A 131 -7.17 -20.87 -1.55
CA ASN A 131 -6.16 -19.81 -1.73
C ASN A 131 -6.70 -18.68 -2.60
N TYR A 132 -7.32 -19.01 -3.73
CA TYR A 132 -7.95 -18.01 -4.61
C TYR A 132 -9.09 -17.25 -3.92
N SER A 133 -9.86 -17.91 -3.05
CA SER A 133 -10.92 -17.25 -2.27
C SER A 133 -10.37 -16.17 -1.32
N LYS A 134 -9.17 -16.38 -0.74
CA LYS A 134 -8.51 -15.36 0.08
C LYS A 134 -8.10 -14.15 -0.77
N ILE A 135 -7.55 -14.41 -1.95
CA ILE A 135 -7.13 -13.36 -2.90
C ILE A 135 -8.35 -12.55 -3.36
N ALA A 136 -9.45 -13.21 -3.73
CA ALA A 136 -10.68 -12.54 -4.16
C ALA A 136 -11.25 -11.62 -3.08
N LYS A 137 -11.28 -12.07 -1.81
CA LYS A 137 -11.70 -11.24 -0.67
C LYS A 137 -10.79 -10.02 -0.46
N GLY A 138 -9.48 -10.20 -0.64
CA GLY A 138 -8.53 -9.09 -0.57
C GLY A 138 -8.78 -8.03 -1.64
N LEU A 139 -9.07 -8.47 -2.87
CA LEU A 139 -9.43 -7.57 -3.97
C LEU A 139 -10.75 -6.84 -3.70
N GLU A 140 -11.79 -7.52 -3.22
CA GLU A 140 -13.08 -6.89 -2.85
C GLU A 140 -12.87 -5.78 -1.80
N ALA A 141 -12.04 -6.02 -0.78
CA ALA A 141 -11.72 -5.01 0.23
C ALA A 141 -10.96 -3.82 -0.35
N LEU A 142 -10.10 -4.02 -1.35
CA LEU A 142 -9.39 -2.94 -2.05
C LEU A 142 -10.33 -2.15 -2.95
N GLU A 143 -11.19 -2.83 -3.71
CA GLU A 143 -12.23 -2.23 -4.56
C GLU A 143 -13.15 -1.31 -3.72
N MET A 144 -13.56 -1.75 -2.53
CA MET A 144 -14.33 -0.92 -1.59
C MET A 144 -13.57 0.33 -1.13
N LYS A 145 -12.28 0.21 -0.80
CA LYS A 145 -11.46 1.36 -0.39
C LYS A 145 -11.31 2.38 -1.51
N VAL A 146 -11.08 1.91 -2.73
CA VAL A 146 -10.99 2.76 -3.93
C VAL A 146 -12.31 3.50 -4.16
N ALA A 147 -13.45 2.80 -4.01
CA ALA A 147 -14.77 3.44 -4.15
C ALA A 147 -14.98 4.56 -3.12
N VAL A 148 -14.63 4.33 -1.85
CA VAL A 148 -14.73 5.36 -0.79
C VAL A 148 -13.79 6.53 -1.07
N GLN A 149 -12.55 6.26 -1.49
CA GLN A 149 -11.60 7.31 -1.84
C GLN A 149 -12.07 8.14 -3.04
N ASN A 150 -12.60 7.50 -4.08
CA ASN A 150 -13.14 8.18 -5.24
C ASN A 150 -14.33 9.07 -4.87
N ALA A 151 -15.25 8.60 -4.01
CA ALA A 151 -16.35 9.42 -3.51
C ALA A 151 -15.84 10.65 -2.72
N ARG A 152 -14.78 10.47 -1.92
CA ARG A 152 -14.16 11.60 -1.21
C ARG A 152 -13.48 12.59 -2.15
N ILE A 153 -12.83 12.09 -3.20
CA ILE A 153 -12.20 12.93 -4.24
C ILE A 153 -13.27 13.76 -4.94
N THR A 154 -14.38 13.14 -5.36
CA THR A 154 -15.49 13.85 -6.02
C THR A 154 -16.09 14.94 -5.11
N ASP A 155 -16.34 14.64 -3.83
CA ASP A 155 -16.86 15.62 -2.88
C ASP A 155 -15.92 16.82 -2.70
N LEU A 156 -14.61 16.57 -2.63
CA LEU A 156 -13.59 17.60 -2.49
C LEU A 156 -13.48 18.45 -3.77
N GLU A 157 -13.55 17.81 -4.94
CA GLU A 157 -13.56 18.49 -6.23
C GLU A 157 -14.79 19.41 -6.39
N GLU A 158 -15.96 18.95 -5.94
CA GLU A 158 -17.18 19.77 -5.90
C GLU A 158 -17.06 20.97 -4.96
N GLN A 159 -16.53 20.77 -3.74
CA GLN A 159 -16.26 21.87 -2.80
C GLN A 159 -15.30 22.91 -3.41
N MET A 160 -14.22 22.45 -4.05
CA MET A 160 -13.28 23.32 -4.74
C MET A 160 -13.94 24.07 -5.91
N ALA A 161 -14.82 23.42 -6.67
CA ALA A 161 -15.56 24.06 -7.76
C ALA A 161 -16.54 25.13 -7.23
N GLN A 162 -17.23 24.87 -6.12
CA GLN A 162 -18.12 25.84 -5.47
C GLN A 162 -17.35 27.07 -4.96
N LEU A 163 -16.21 26.86 -4.29
CA LEU A 163 -15.35 27.96 -3.82
C LEU A 163 -14.79 28.77 -4.99
N ARG A 164 -14.40 28.13 -6.08
CA ARG A 164 -13.93 28.81 -7.31
C ARG A 164 -15.03 29.61 -8.02
N ARG A 165 -16.31 29.22 -7.91
CA ARG A 165 -17.45 29.99 -8.44
C ARG A 165 -17.69 31.30 -7.66
N GLY A 166 -17.27 31.34 -6.40
CA GLY A 166 -17.43 32.50 -5.50
C GLY A 166 -16.39 33.60 -5.70
N LYS A 167 -16.58 34.44 -6.73
CA LYS A 167 -16.28 35.90 -6.83
C LYS A 167 -16.07 36.28 -8.30
N LYS A 168 -17.16 36.28 -9.09
CA LYS A 168 -17.21 37.22 -10.21
C LYS A 168 -17.32 38.61 -9.61
N ARG A 169 -16.25 39.41 -9.70
CA ARG A 169 -16.33 40.84 -9.37
C ARG A 169 -17.48 41.42 -10.19
N LYS A 170 -18.49 42.02 -9.54
CA LYS A 170 -19.46 42.84 -10.27
C LYS A 170 -18.63 43.85 -11.07
N ALA A 171 -18.85 43.93 -12.39
CA ALA A 171 -18.15 44.91 -13.20
C ALA A 171 -18.40 46.29 -12.57
N VAL A 172 -17.34 46.94 -12.11
CA VAL A 172 -17.43 48.30 -11.58
C VAL A 172 -17.94 49.16 -12.73
N PRO A 173 -19.12 49.81 -12.61
CA PRO A 173 -19.62 50.67 -13.68
C PRO A 173 -18.55 51.70 -14.02
N ASN A 174 -18.15 51.78 -15.30
CA ASN A 174 -17.14 52.73 -15.75
C ASN A 174 -17.53 54.14 -15.30
N PRO A 175 -16.72 54.86 -14.51
CA PRO A 175 -17.03 56.20 -14.02
C PRO A 175 -17.39 57.18 -15.13
N ASN A 176 -16.78 57.02 -16.32
CA ASN A 176 -17.05 57.86 -17.49
C ASN A 176 -18.42 57.64 -18.11
N ARG A 177 -19.15 56.57 -17.75
CA ARG A 177 -20.51 56.35 -18.27
C ARG A 177 -21.50 57.39 -17.74
N ARG A 178 -21.31 57.86 -16.50
CA ARG A 178 -22.13 58.95 -15.93
C ARG A 178 -21.86 60.27 -16.65
N PHE A 179 -20.60 60.55 -16.96
CA PHE A 179 -20.20 61.76 -17.70
C PHE A 179 -20.68 61.75 -19.15
N MET A 180 -20.64 60.59 -19.83
CA MET A 180 -21.20 60.43 -21.19
C MET A 180 -22.71 60.65 -21.20
N ALA A 181 -23.44 60.07 -20.24
CA ALA A 181 -24.88 60.25 -20.14
C ALA A 181 -25.29 61.70 -19.84
N LEU A 182 -24.51 62.43 -19.02
CA LEU A 182 -24.73 63.85 -18.75
C LEU A 182 -24.40 64.72 -19.97
N ALA A 183 -23.32 64.40 -20.70
CA ALA A 183 -22.99 65.10 -21.94
C ALA A 183 -24.04 64.87 -23.04
N GLU A 184 -24.60 63.66 -23.11
CA GLU A 184 -25.67 63.29 -24.04
C GLU A 184 -27.01 63.95 -23.68
N ALA A 185 -27.35 64.05 -22.38
CA ALA A 185 -28.51 64.78 -21.88
C ALA A 185 -28.39 66.29 -22.15
N LEU A 186 -27.22 66.88 -21.91
CA LEU A 186 -26.97 68.31 -22.20
C LEU A 186 -26.96 68.60 -23.71
N ALA A 187 -26.51 67.66 -24.54
CA ALA A 187 -26.58 67.77 -25.99
C ALA A 187 -28.02 67.60 -26.54
N THR A 188 -28.94 67.03 -25.76
CA THR A 188 -30.36 66.87 -26.11
C THR A 188 -31.28 67.92 -25.49
N GLU A 189 -30.84 68.63 -24.44
CA GLU A 189 -31.59 69.70 -23.76
C GLU A 189 -31.55 71.09 -24.44
N GLU A 190 -30.90 71.25 -25.61
CA GLU A 190 -31.03 72.48 -26.42
C GLU A 190 -32.39 72.61 -27.16
N ALA A 191 -33.38 71.78 -26.82
CA ALA A 191 -34.76 71.90 -27.28
C ALA A 191 -35.77 71.70 -26.12
N LEU A 192 -36.04 72.78 -25.37
CA LEU A 192 -37.22 72.92 -24.47
C LEU A 192 -38.46 73.38 -25.27
N PRO A 193 -39.73 73.21 -24.81
CA PRO A 193 -40.14 73.35 -23.39
C PRO A 193 -41.29 72.47 -22.83
N ASP A 194 -41.45 72.60 -21.50
CA ASP A 194 -42.71 72.81 -20.75
C ASP A 194 -43.33 71.69 -19.87
N SER A 195 -43.34 71.98 -18.55
CA SER A 195 -44.29 71.62 -17.48
C SER A 195 -44.76 70.16 -17.24
N LYS A 196 -44.48 69.60 -16.06
CA LYS A 196 -45.46 69.39 -14.94
C LYS A 196 -44.96 68.40 -13.87
N GLU A 197 -45.44 68.68 -12.66
CA GLU A 197 -45.25 68.08 -11.35
C GLU A 197 -45.34 66.54 -11.29
N ALA A 198 -44.54 65.91 -10.41
CA ALA A 198 -44.97 64.80 -9.54
C ALA A 198 -43.86 64.44 -8.52
N GLU A 199 -44.05 64.95 -7.31
CA GLU A 199 -43.93 64.26 -6.01
C GLU A 199 -42.66 63.46 -5.68
N ILE A 200 -41.95 64.00 -4.69
CA ILE A 200 -40.88 63.35 -3.93
C ILE A 200 -41.54 62.55 -2.81
N GLU A 201 -41.53 61.22 -2.91
CA GLU A 201 -41.80 60.34 -1.77
C GLU A 201 -40.46 59.90 -1.19
N VAL A 202 -40.15 60.43 0.00
CA VAL A 202 -39.01 60.05 0.81
C VAL A 202 -39.46 58.92 1.73
N ASP A 203 -38.99 57.70 1.50
CA ASP A 203 -39.15 56.63 2.49
C ASP A 203 -37.78 56.32 3.11
N VAL A 204 -37.59 56.89 4.31
CA VAL A 204 -36.50 56.58 5.22
C VAL A 204 -36.99 55.42 6.07
N ASP A 205 -36.33 54.26 5.98
CA ASP A 205 -36.36 53.32 7.08
C ASP A 205 -34.95 52.78 7.36
N GLU A 206 -34.38 53.40 8.38
CA GLU A 206 -33.22 53.01 9.14
C GLU A 206 -33.60 51.82 10.04
N LYS A 207 -32.94 50.67 9.90
CA LYS A 207 -32.93 49.67 10.99
C LYS A 207 -31.58 49.02 11.20
N VAL A 208 -31.01 49.43 12.32
CA VAL A 208 -29.78 48.99 12.99
C VAL A 208 -30.04 47.71 13.81
N GLU A 209 -28.96 46.93 14.00
CA GLU A 209 -28.74 45.88 15.02
C GLU A 209 -29.54 44.58 14.93
N SER A 210 -29.02 43.39 15.30
CA SER A 210 -27.92 43.05 16.22
C SER A 210 -27.37 41.64 15.92
N VAL A 211 -26.07 41.46 16.14
CA VAL A 211 -25.39 40.17 16.26
C VAL A 211 -25.78 39.53 17.60
N SER A 212 -26.05 38.22 17.62
CA SER A 212 -26.23 37.46 18.87
C SER A 212 -25.49 36.13 18.81
N ASP A 213 -24.44 36.05 19.64
CA ASP A 213 -23.77 34.83 20.07
C ASP A 213 -24.72 33.92 20.84
N GLN A 214 -24.70 32.61 20.55
CA GLN A 214 -25.25 31.60 21.46
C GLN A 214 -24.19 30.55 21.80
N ARG A 215 -23.57 30.76 22.97
CA ARG A 215 -22.96 29.71 23.79
C ARG A 215 -24.09 28.95 24.50
N ALA A 216 -24.26 27.67 24.20
CA ALA A 216 -25.02 26.76 25.05
C ALA A 216 -24.05 25.94 25.91
N ASN A 217 -24.11 26.19 27.22
CA ASN A 217 -23.47 25.40 28.26
C ASN A 217 -24.58 24.59 28.95
N VAL A 218 -24.49 23.26 28.91
CA VAL A 218 -25.29 22.39 29.80
C VAL A 218 -24.32 21.52 30.57
N ARG A 219 -24.06 21.94 31.81
CA ARG A 219 -23.69 21.03 32.90
C ARG A 219 -24.98 20.34 33.37
N THR A 220 -24.90 19.07 33.78
CA THR A 220 -25.18 18.63 35.17
C THR A 220 -25.37 17.10 35.25
N LEU A 221 -24.38 16.46 35.89
CA LEU A 221 -24.39 15.39 36.92
C LEU A 221 -24.89 13.94 36.64
N ARG A 222 -23.94 13.02 36.93
CA ARG A 222 -24.00 11.80 37.79
C ARG A 222 -25.13 10.78 37.58
N SER A 223 -24.78 9.52 37.33
CA SER A 223 -24.39 8.53 38.35
C SER A 223 -23.71 7.32 37.72
#